data_AF-A0A936STV8-F1
#
_entry.id   AF-A0A936STV8-F1
#
_cell.length_a   1.000
_cell.length_b   1.000
_cell.length_c   1.000
_cell.angle_alpha   90.00
_cell.angle_beta   90.00
_cell.angle_gamma   90.00
#
_symmetry.space_group_name_H-M   'P 1'
#
loop_
_entity.id
_entity.type
_entity.pdbx_description
1 polymer ?
#
loop_
_entity_poly.entity_id
_entity_poly.type
_entity_poly.pdbx_seq_one_letter_code
_entity_poly.pdbx_strand_id
1 'polypeptide(L)'
;MRTRLSGSTRQAIANVFNHLDYKRLGSVYCYEGGDEFWQAKREPCRRLGTKVAEALVGKLSRGGRSLYIGAGVAELPMLIAESIDRERHVEPYNLRRSEVTVLNRACRDLPVRFLARDAGSARGRFDHLWMVSVLNDPERFPHLAPLSYGRADPVTFDPARFQKERRIVQSIVNRCMPKLKLPGFVTTSSEEVIWIADWCHRHKVPYRVDRKQYATALVGDPVCFIKVGRTER
;
A
#
# COMPACT_ATOMS: atom_id res chain seq x y z
N MET A 1 -1.02 19.88 12.02
CA MET A 1 -2.49 20.01 11.91
C MET A 1 -3.05 18.67 11.42
N ARG A 2 -4.00 18.04 12.13
CA ARG A 2 -4.67 16.82 11.62
C ARG A 2 -5.68 17.25 10.56
N THR A 3 -5.42 16.93 9.29
CA THR A 3 -6.40 17.14 8.22
C THR A 3 -7.53 16.12 8.40
N ARG A 4 -8.76 16.59 8.57
CA ARG A 4 -9.93 15.73 8.60
C ARG A 4 -10.40 15.49 7.17
N LEU A 5 -10.76 14.25 6.86
CA LEU A 5 -11.45 13.94 5.61
C LEU A 5 -12.81 14.64 5.56
N SER A 6 -13.24 15.04 4.36
CA SER A 6 -14.56 15.62 4.14
C SER A 6 -15.69 14.65 4.51
N GLY A 7 -16.89 15.19 4.73
CA GLY A 7 -18.07 14.37 5.02
C GLY A 7 -18.40 13.40 3.88
N SER A 8 -18.31 13.87 2.64
CA SER A 8 -18.54 13.05 1.44
C SER A 8 -17.52 11.91 1.32
N THR A 9 -16.24 12.17 1.57
CA THR A 9 -15.19 11.13 1.58
C THR A 9 -15.45 10.07 2.65
N ARG A 10 -15.78 10.46 3.89
CA ARG A 10 -16.10 9.51 4.96
C ARG A 10 -17.31 8.65 4.60
N GLN A 11 -18.35 9.26 4.02
CA GLN A 11 -19.54 8.55 3.58
C GLN A 11 -19.22 7.57 2.45
N ALA A 12 -18.42 7.98 1.46
CA ALA A 12 -17.98 7.12 0.36
C ALA A 12 -17.20 5.90 0.88
N ILE A 13 -16.26 6.10 1.81
CA ILE A 13 -15.52 5.01 2.46
C ILE A 13 -16.48 4.06 3.18
N ALA A 14 -17.41 4.59 3.99
CA ALA A 14 -18.39 3.76 4.69
C ALA A 14 -19.26 2.96 3.72
N ASN A 15 -19.75 3.60 2.67
CA ASN A 15 -20.57 2.97 1.64
C ASN A 15 -19.82 1.84 0.94
N VAL A 16 -18.58 2.05 0.50
CA VAL A 16 -17.78 0.99 -0.14
C VAL A 16 -17.63 -0.22 0.79
N PHE A 17 -17.22 0.01 2.05
CA PHE A 17 -17.10 -1.08 3.02
C PHE A 17 -18.44 -1.75 3.34
N ASN A 18 -19.58 -1.11 3.12
CA ASN A 18 -20.89 -1.74 3.28
C ASN A 18 -21.29 -2.63 2.10
N HIS A 19 -20.75 -2.36 0.90
CA HIS A 19 -21.14 -3.04 -0.34
C HIS A 19 -20.08 -4.04 -0.87
N LEU A 20 -18.92 -4.15 -0.23
CA LEU A 20 -17.93 -5.16 -0.60
C LEU A 20 -18.50 -6.58 -0.47
N ASP A 21 -18.24 -7.41 -1.48
CA ASP A 21 -18.59 -8.82 -1.48
C ASP A 21 -17.57 -9.61 -0.63
N TYR A 22 -17.76 -9.57 0.69
CA TYR A 22 -16.85 -10.20 1.64
C TYR A 22 -16.75 -11.71 1.49
N LYS A 23 -17.82 -12.36 1.00
CA LYS A 23 -17.80 -13.80 0.72
C LYS A 23 -16.79 -14.11 -0.38
N ARG A 24 -16.81 -13.36 -1.48
CA ARG A 24 -15.80 -13.50 -2.56
C ARG A 24 -14.41 -13.12 -2.08
N LEU A 25 -14.28 -12.03 -1.32
CA LEU A 25 -13.00 -11.60 -0.77
C LEU A 25 -12.42 -12.61 0.24
N GLY A 26 -13.26 -13.37 0.94
CA GLY A 26 -12.84 -14.43 1.86
C GLY A 26 -11.86 -15.39 1.19
N SER A 27 -12.23 -15.92 0.03
CA SER A 27 -11.39 -16.83 -0.77
C SER A 27 -10.08 -16.22 -1.30
N VAL A 28 -9.97 -14.89 -1.31
CA VAL A 28 -8.78 -14.17 -1.76
C VAL A 28 -7.80 -13.94 -0.62
N TYR A 29 -8.31 -13.68 0.58
CA TYR A 29 -7.51 -13.23 1.74
C TYR A 29 -7.29 -14.32 2.78
N CYS A 30 -8.06 -15.39 2.75
CA CYS A 30 -7.94 -16.48 3.70
C CYS A 30 -8.23 -17.82 3.01
N TYR A 31 -7.36 -18.81 3.20
CA TYR A 31 -7.57 -20.16 2.70
C TYR A 31 -8.71 -20.88 3.45
N GLU A 32 -8.93 -20.53 4.72
CA GLU A 32 -9.98 -21.08 5.60
C GLU A 32 -10.66 -19.96 6.40
N GLY A 33 -11.97 -20.04 6.66
CA GLY A 33 -12.64 -19.11 7.59
C GLY A 33 -12.76 -17.66 7.12
N GLY A 34 -12.90 -17.43 5.81
CA GLY A 34 -12.99 -16.07 5.23
C GLY A 34 -14.08 -15.17 5.83
N ASP A 35 -15.20 -15.75 6.29
CA ASP A 35 -16.28 -15.01 6.95
C ASP A 35 -15.85 -14.50 8.33
N GLU A 36 -15.22 -15.34 9.16
CA GLU A 36 -14.68 -14.95 10.48
C GLU A 36 -13.58 -13.90 10.31
N PHE A 37 -12.71 -14.07 9.32
CA PHE A 37 -11.68 -13.10 8.97
C PHE A 37 -12.30 -11.73 8.70
N TRP A 38 -13.29 -11.64 7.83
CA TRP A 38 -13.89 -10.35 7.48
C TRP A 38 -14.78 -9.77 8.59
N GLN A 39 -15.42 -10.60 9.40
CA GLN A 39 -16.11 -10.14 10.62
C GLN A 39 -15.15 -9.42 11.56
N ALA A 40 -13.95 -9.97 11.78
CA ALA A 40 -12.94 -9.36 12.63
C ALA A 40 -12.26 -8.13 11.97
N LYS A 41 -12.02 -8.17 10.66
CA LYS A 41 -11.12 -7.21 9.98
C LYS A 41 -11.81 -6.04 9.31
N ARG A 42 -13.09 -6.14 8.92
CA ARG A 42 -13.80 -5.10 8.14
C ARG A 42 -13.75 -3.73 8.80
N GLU A 43 -14.29 -3.60 10.01
CA GLU A 43 -14.41 -2.31 10.69
C GLU A 43 -13.03 -1.78 11.11
N PRO A 44 -12.10 -2.60 11.64
CA PRO A 44 -10.72 -2.17 11.82
C PRO A 44 -10.05 -1.65 10.54
N CYS A 45 -10.21 -2.31 9.38
CA CYS A 45 -9.67 -1.84 8.10
C CYS A 45 -10.23 -0.46 7.73
N ARG A 46 -11.55 -0.29 7.82
CA ARG A 46 -12.20 0.99 7.54
C ARG A 46 -11.69 2.09 8.47
N ARG A 47 -11.70 1.85 9.79
CA ARG A 47 -11.38 2.84 10.82
C ARG A 47 -9.89 3.21 10.83
N LEU A 48 -8.99 2.22 10.82
CA LEU A 48 -7.56 2.47 10.82
C LEU A 48 -7.11 3.04 9.48
N GLY A 49 -7.58 2.49 8.36
CA GLY A 49 -7.32 3.06 7.03
C GLY A 49 -7.79 4.51 6.93
N THR A 50 -8.96 4.86 7.48
CA THR A 50 -9.40 6.28 7.53
C THR A 50 -8.41 7.18 8.28
N LYS A 51 -7.82 6.70 9.38
CA LYS A 51 -6.79 7.46 10.10
C LYS A 51 -5.49 7.62 9.31
N VAL A 52 -5.11 6.59 8.54
CA VAL A 52 -3.97 6.68 7.62
C VAL A 52 -4.28 7.69 6.51
N ALA A 53 -5.47 7.63 5.91
CA ALA A 53 -5.93 8.57 4.89
C ALA A 53 -5.89 10.02 5.40
N GLU A 54 -6.42 10.31 6.59
CA GLU A 54 -6.33 11.65 7.23
C GLU A 54 -4.89 12.16 7.33
N ALA A 55 -3.95 11.27 7.66
CA ALA A 55 -2.55 11.62 7.77
C ALA A 55 -1.87 11.83 6.40
N LEU A 56 -2.23 11.00 5.42
CA LEU A 56 -1.68 11.04 4.07
C LEU A 56 -2.17 12.28 3.31
N VAL A 57 -3.47 12.59 3.33
CA VAL A 57 -4.01 13.74 2.60
C VAL A 57 -3.40 15.05 3.07
N GLY A 58 -3.01 15.17 4.34
CA GLY A 58 -2.30 16.35 4.86
C GLY A 58 -0.90 16.55 4.27
N LYS A 59 -0.33 15.54 3.61
CA LYS A 59 1.04 15.55 3.03
C LYS A 59 1.03 15.71 1.51
N LEU A 60 -0.07 15.31 0.87
CA LEU A 60 -0.21 15.35 -0.57
C LEU A 60 -0.80 16.69 -1.02
N SER A 61 -0.29 17.21 -2.14
CA SER A 61 -0.87 18.35 -2.84
C SER A 61 -2.25 18.00 -3.43
N ARG A 62 -3.08 19.02 -3.69
CA ARG A 62 -4.22 18.87 -4.59
C ARG A 62 -3.71 18.62 -6.02
N GLY A 63 -4.44 17.81 -6.78
CA GLY A 63 -3.97 17.26 -8.03
C GLY A 63 -2.69 16.42 -7.87
N GLY A 64 -2.13 15.98 -9.00
CA GLY A 64 -0.97 15.09 -9.01
C GLY A 64 -1.36 13.62 -9.17
N ARG A 65 -0.36 12.74 -9.06
CA ARG A 65 -0.51 11.33 -9.44
C ARG A 65 0.06 10.40 -8.37
N SER A 66 -0.75 9.40 -7.99
CA SER A 66 -0.35 8.35 -7.05
C SER A 66 -0.34 6.99 -7.74
N LEU A 67 0.76 6.26 -7.60
CA LEU A 67 0.84 4.85 -8.01
C LEU A 67 0.74 3.98 -6.76
N TYR A 68 -0.27 3.13 -6.70
CA TYR A 68 -0.36 2.13 -5.65
C TYR A 68 0.03 0.76 -6.19
N ILE A 69 1.06 0.19 -5.59
CA ILE A 69 1.60 -1.13 -5.89
C ILE A 69 0.95 -2.12 -4.92
N GLY A 70 0.24 -3.12 -5.44
CA GLY A 70 -0.36 -4.18 -4.64
C GLY A 70 -1.59 -3.75 -3.83
N ALA A 71 -2.35 -2.75 -4.31
CA ALA A 71 -3.49 -2.22 -3.58
C ALA A 71 -4.63 -3.23 -3.44
N GLY A 72 -5.16 -3.37 -2.23
CA GLY A 72 -6.33 -4.20 -1.92
C GLY A 72 -7.40 -3.44 -1.14
N VAL A 73 -8.14 -4.19 -0.31
CA VAL A 73 -9.21 -3.66 0.54
C VAL A 73 -8.68 -2.64 1.56
N ALA A 74 -7.48 -2.88 2.09
CA ALA A 74 -6.87 -2.01 3.09
C ALA A 74 -6.59 -0.60 2.54
N GLU A 75 -6.34 -0.47 1.23
CA GLU A 75 -5.99 0.78 0.55
C GLU A 75 -7.20 1.65 0.19
N LEU A 76 -8.42 1.10 0.25
CA LEU A 76 -9.64 1.81 -0.15
C LEU A 76 -9.81 3.18 0.52
N PRO A 77 -9.61 3.36 1.85
CA PRO A 77 -9.77 4.66 2.47
C PRO A 77 -8.83 5.73 1.91
N MET A 78 -7.59 5.38 1.60
CA MET A 78 -6.59 6.31 1.08
C MET A 78 -6.88 6.65 -0.39
N LEU A 79 -7.21 5.65 -1.21
CA LEU A 79 -7.57 5.85 -2.62
C LEU A 79 -8.76 6.79 -2.77
N ILE A 80 -9.82 6.55 -2.00
CA ILE A 80 -11.04 7.37 -2.03
C ILE A 80 -10.75 8.79 -1.54
N ALA A 81 -10.00 8.93 -0.43
CA ALA A 81 -9.66 10.22 0.12
C ALA A 81 -8.76 11.05 -0.80
N GLU A 82 -7.77 10.44 -1.43
CA GLU A 82 -6.92 11.11 -2.42
C GLU A 82 -7.73 11.57 -3.64
N SER A 83 -8.59 10.72 -4.19
CA SER A 83 -9.37 11.07 -5.37
C SER A 83 -10.41 12.16 -5.08
N ILE A 84 -11.08 12.14 -3.93
CA ILE A 84 -12.16 13.09 -3.61
C ILE A 84 -11.62 14.37 -2.96
N ASP A 85 -10.86 14.27 -1.86
CA ASP A 85 -10.45 15.45 -1.09
C ASP A 85 -9.25 16.17 -1.71
N ARG A 86 -8.48 15.48 -2.55
CA ARG A 86 -7.30 16.03 -3.23
C ARG A 86 -7.40 16.05 -4.75
N GLU A 87 -8.48 15.53 -5.34
CA GLU A 87 -8.66 15.51 -6.81
C GLU A 87 -7.47 14.88 -7.54
N ARG A 88 -6.87 13.85 -6.92
CA ARG A 88 -5.67 13.19 -7.44
C ARG A 88 -6.04 12.10 -8.42
N HIS A 89 -5.18 11.91 -9.42
CA HIS A 89 -5.26 10.73 -10.27
C HIS A 89 -4.55 9.56 -9.57
N VAL A 90 -5.34 8.65 -9.02
CA VAL A 90 -4.83 7.44 -8.35
C VAL A 90 -4.86 6.26 -9.32
N GLU A 91 -3.74 5.54 -9.41
CA GLU A 91 -3.65 4.31 -10.19
C GLU A 91 -3.33 3.12 -9.25
N PRO A 92 -4.35 2.41 -8.76
CA PRO A 92 -4.16 1.19 -7.99
C PRO A 92 -3.96 -0.04 -8.86
N TYR A 93 -2.84 -0.72 -8.66
CA TYR A 93 -2.47 -1.96 -9.35
C TYR A 93 -2.48 -3.13 -8.38
N ASN A 94 -3.05 -4.26 -8.82
CA ASN A 94 -3.04 -5.51 -8.09
C ASN A 94 -2.95 -6.67 -9.10
N LEU A 95 -2.23 -7.74 -8.78
CA LEU A 95 -2.08 -8.90 -9.66
C LEU A 95 -3.31 -9.83 -9.62
N ARG A 96 -4.06 -9.83 -8.50
CA ARG A 96 -5.20 -10.73 -8.27
C ARG A 96 -6.45 -10.21 -9.00
N ARG A 97 -6.70 -10.72 -10.22
CA ARG A 97 -7.86 -10.33 -11.06
C ARG A 97 -9.20 -10.47 -10.32
N SER A 98 -9.40 -11.55 -9.58
CA SER A 98 -10.62 -11.82 -8.82
C SER A 98 -10.92 -10.73 -7.79
N GLU A 99 -9.89 -10.27 -7.09
CA GLU A 99 -9.98 -9.17 -6.12
C GLU A 99 -10.32 -7.84 -6.80
N VAL A 100 -9.60 -7.52 -7.88
CA VAL A 100 -9.82 -6.30 -8.67
C VAL A 100 -11.26 -6.21 -9.18
N THR A 101 -11.85 -7.33 -9.61
CA THR A 101 -13.25 -7.37 -10.03
C THR A 101 -14.20 -6.97 -8.88
N VAL A 102 -13.99 -7.48 -7.67
CA VAL A 102 -14.82 -7.14 -6.51
C VAL A 102 -14.65 -5.67 -6.12
N LEU A 103 -13.41 -5.19 -6.05
CA LEU A 103 -13.07 -3.80 -5.69
C LEU A 103 -13.67 -2.81 -6.70
N ASN A 104 -13.49 -3.06 -8.00
CA ASN A 104 -14.06 -2.19 -9.05
C ASN A 104 -15.59 -2.20 -9.06
N ARG A 105 -16.23 -3.32 -8.68
CA ARG A 105 -17.69 -3.36 -8.53
C ARG A 105 -18.14 -2.46 -7.39
N ALA A 106 -17.46 -2.50 -6.24
CA ALA A 106 -17.79 -1.68 -5.08
C ALA A 106 -17.45 -0.19 -5.28
N CYS A 107 -16.46 0.12 -6.11
CA CYS A 107 -16.04 1.49 -6.43
C CYS A 107 -16.67 2.05 -7.73
N ARG A 108 -17.71 1.42 -8.30
CA ARG A 108 -18.25 1.79 -9.63
C ARG A 108 -18.58 3.28 -9.78
N ASP A 109 -19.13 3.88 -8.73
CA ASP A 109 -19.59 5.28 -8.74
C ASP A 109 -18.55 6.24 -8.15
N LEU A 110 -17.31 5.77 -7.98
CA LEU A 110 -16.20 6.54 -7.42
C LEU A 110 -15.09 6.76 -8.47
N PRO A 111 -14.30 7.84 -8.33
CA PRO A 111 -13.12 8.09 -9.16
C PRO A 111 -11.93 7.21 -8.76
N VAL A 112 -12.15 5.90 -8.61
CA VAL A 112 -11.14 4.90 -8.25
C VAL A 112 -11.35 3.67 -9.12
N ARG A 113 -10.32 3.28 -9.89
CA ARG A 113 -10.36 2.09 -10.74
C ARG A 113 -9.08 1.28 -10.60
N PHE A 114 -9.21 0.08 -10.06
CA PHE A 114 -8.15 -0.90 -9.92
C PHE A 114 -7.79 -1.54 -11.26
N LEU A 115 -6.49 -1.75 -11.46
CA LEU A 115 -5.89 -2.34 -12.64
C LEU A 115 -5.30 -3.71 -12.29
N ALA A 116 -5.85 -4.76 -12.91
CA ALA A 116 -5.40 -6.14 -12.69
C ALA A 116 -4.12 -6.47 -13.47
N ARG A 117 -3.01 -5.81 -13.13
CA ARG A 117 -1.71 -5.95 -13.81
C ARG A 117 -0.55 -5.55 -12.89
N ASP A 118 0.67 -5.86 -13.29
CA ASP A 118 1.90 -5.48 -12.57
C ASP A 118 2.09 -3.95 -12.58
N ALA A 119 2.29 -3.34 -11.41
CA ALA A 119 2.48 -1.90 -11.25
C ALA A 119 3.75 -1.36 -11.92
N GLY A 120 4.72 -2.23 -12.18
CA GLY A 120 5.91 -1.93 -12.99
C GLY A 120 5.56 -1.54 -14.43
N SER A 121 4.38 -1.91 -14.94
CA SER A 121 3.88 -1.51 -16.25
C SER A 121 3.26 -0.09 -16.30
N ALA A 122 3.07 0.56 -15.14
CA ALA A 122 2.51 1.91 -15.06
C ALA A 122 3.37 2.91 -15.86
N ARG A 123 2.73 3.82 -16.58
CA ARG A 123 3.43 4.79 -17.45
C ARG A 123 3.47 6.18 -16.82
N GLY A 124 4.60 6.86 -17.02
CA GLY A 124 4.82 8.23 -16.58
C GLY A 124 5.42 8.35 -15.17
N ARG A 125 5.27 9.55 -14.59
CA ARG A 125 5.82 9.93 -13.29
C ARG A 125 4.70 10.19 -12.28
N PHE A 126 4.99 9.88 -11.03
CA PHE A 126 4.06 9.95 -9.89
C PHE A 126 4.72 10.71 -8.76
N ASP A 127 4.03 11.65 -8.13
CA ASP A 127 4.58 12.39 -6.97
C ASP A 127 4.30 11.66 -5.64
N HIS A 128 3.55 10.56 -5.68
CA HIS A 128 3.36 9.63 -4.57
C HIS A 128 3.41 8.17 -5.05
N LEU A 129 4.18 7.34 -4.34
CA LEU A 129 4.16 5.87 -4.47
C LEU A 129 3.63 5.25 -3.18
N TRP A 130 2.75 4.26 -3.29
CA TRP A 130 2.29 3.44 -2.17
C TRP A 130 2.72 1.99 -2.38
N MET A 131 3.45 1.43 -1.42
CA MET A 131 3.97 0.07 -1.45
C MET A 131 3.98 -0.47 -0.02
N VAL A 132 2.85 -1.05 0.40
CA VAL A 132 2.64 -1.54 1.77
C VAL A 132 2.31 -3.02 1.73
N SER A 133 3.05 -3.83 2.49
CA SER A 133 2.88 -5.28 2.59
C SER A 133 2.99 -5.99 1.24
N VAL A 134 3.87 -5.50 0.37
CA VAL A 134 4.11 -6.04 -0.99
C VAL A 134 5.43 -6.79 -1.07
N LEU A 135 6.49 -6.23 -0.49
CA LEU A 135 7.87 -6.70 -0.54
C LEU A 135 8.18 -7.69 0.57
N ASN A 136 7.33 -7.78 1.59
CA ASN A 136 7.42 -8.71 2.71
C ASN A 136 6.17 -9.59 2.85
N ASP A 137 5.39 -9.75 1.77
CA ASP A 137 4.24 -10.68 1.73
C ASP A 137 4.74 -12.11 2.07
N PRO A 138 4.32 -12.70 3.20
CA PRO A 138 4.82 -14.00 3.65
C PRO A 138 4.36 -15.16 2.77
N GLU A 139 3.24 -15.04 2.05
CA GLU A 139 2.81 -16.06 1.09
C GLU A 139 3.75 -16.09 -0.12
N ARG A 140 4.21 -14.91 -0.53
CA ARG A 140 5.07 -14.76 -1.72
C ARG A 140 6.55 -14.91 -1.41
N PHE A 141 6.97 -14.52 -0.21
CA PHE A 141 8.36 -14.43 0.20
C PHE A 141 8.60 -15.11 1.56
N PRO A 142 8.41 -16.43 1.66
CA PRO A 142 8.46 -17.16 2.92
C PRO A 142 9.82 -17.15 3.61
N HIS A 143 10.93 -16.84 2.91
CA HIS A 143 12.26 -16.75 3.53
C HIS A 143 12.69 -15.30 3.82
N LEU A 144 12.21 -14.33 3.05
CA LEU A 144 12.50 -12.91 3.25
C LEU A 144 11.59 -12.29 4.30
N ALA A 145 10.28 -12.60 4.30
CA ALA A 145 9.34 -11.98 5.23
C ALA A 145 9.70 -12.25 6.70
N PRO A 146 10.04 -13.48 7.14
CA PRO A 146 10.45 -13.70 8.52
C PRO A 146 11.68 -12.90 8.94
N LEU A 147 12.65 -12.66 8.04
CA LEU A 147 13.79 -11.80 8.33
C LEU A 147 13.37 -10.35 8.55
N SER A 148 12.48 -9.83 7.70
CA SER A 148 11.91 -8.49 7.85
C SER A 148 11.19 -8.29 9.18
N TYR A 149 10.57 -9.35 9.73
CA TYR A 149 9.89 -9.33 11.03
C TYR A 149 10.79 -9.73 12.21
N GLY A 150 12.05 -10.10 12.00
CA GLY A 150 12.95 -10.60 13.05
C GLY A 150 12.55 -11.97 13.62
N ARG A 151 11.91 -12.81 12.82
CA ARG A 151 11.36 -14.14 13.19
C ARG A 151 11.93 -15.28 12.35
N ALA A 152 13.04 -15.07 11.66
CA ALA A 152 13.65 -16.12 10.85
C ALA A 152 14.20 -17.24 11.74
N ASP A 153 13.82 -18.47 11.44
CA ASP A 153 14.32 -19.66 12.10
C ASP A 153 15.59 -20.16 11.40
N PRO A 154 16.74 -20.24 12.09
CA PRO A 154 18.00 -20.66 11.48
C PRO A 154 17.98 -22.10 10.94
N VAL A 155 17.06 -22.96 11.40
CA VAL A 155 16.96 -24.36 10.96
C VAL A 155 16.21 -24.48 9.62
N THR A 156 15.16 -23.69 9.43
CA THR A 156 14.30 -23.74 8.22
C THR A 156 14.66 -22.68 7.19
N PHE A 157 15.54 -21.73 7.52
CA PHE A 157 15.98 -20.70 6.61
C PHE A 157 16.85 -21.26 5.47
N ASP A 158 16.45 -20.99 4.23
CA ASP A 158 17.18 -21.37 3.02
C ASP A 158 17.83 -20.12 2.39
N PRO A 159 19.16 -19.96 2.49
CA PRO A 159 19.87 -18.80 1.93
C PRO A 159 19.72 -18.66 0.41
N ALA A 160 19.62 -19.78 -0.32
CA ALA A 160 19.51 -19.76 -1.77
C ALA A 160 18.12 -19.29 -2.22
N ARG A 161 17.05 -19.73 -1.52
CA ARG A 161 15.69 -19.23 -1.75
C ARG A 161 15.55 -17.77 -1.34
N PHE A 162 16.06 -17.39 -0.17
CA PHE A 162 16.12 -15.99 0.25
C PHE A 162 16.77 -15.10 -0.81
N GLN A 163 17.91 -15.52 -1.35
CA GLN A 163 18.61 -14.74 -2.37
C GLN A 163 17.79 -14.61 -3.68
N LYS A 164 16.95 -15.60 -4.03
CA LYS A 164 15.99 -15.48 -5.15
C LYS A 164 14.88 -14.47 -4.83
N GLU A 165 14.26 -14.57 -3.65
CA GLU A 165 13.21 -13.64 -3.20
C GLU A 165 13.70 -12.19 -3.14
N ARG A 166 14.91 -11.99 -2.58
CA ARG A 166 15.59 -10.69 -2.55
C ARG A 166 15.75 -10.08 -3.95
N ARG A 167 16.13 -10.87 -4.96
CA ARG A 167 16.23 -10.37 -6.35
C ARG A 167 14.87 -9.96 -6.91
N ILE A 168 13.80 -10.69 -6.57
CA ILE A 168 12.43 -10.35 -7.00
C ILE A 168 12.01 -9.02 -6.37
N VAL A 169 12.19 -8.86 -5.06
CA VAL A 169 11.91 -7.61 -4.33
C VAL A 169 12.70 -6.44 -4.90
N GLN A 170 14.01 -6.61 -5.09
CA GLN A 170 14.86 -5.61 -5.74
C GLN A 170 14.36 -5.24 -7.13
N SER A 171 13.90 -6.21 -7.93
CA SER A 171 13.31 -5.95 -9.25
C SER A 171 12.01 -5.14 -9.17
N ILE A 172 11.14 -5.40 -8.19
CA ILE A 172 9.93 -4.59 -7.96
C ILE A 172 10.31 -3.15 -7.64
N VAL A 173 11.20 -2.95 -6.68
CA VAL A 173 11.68 -1.62 -6.26
C VAL A 173 12.34 -0.89 -7.42
N ASN A 174 13.26 -1.54 -8.14
CA ASN A 174 13.97 -0.95 -9.28
C ASN A 174 13.03 -0.63 -10.45
N ARG A 175 11.91 -1.34 -10.61
CA ARG A 175 10.90 -1.00 -11.61
C ARG A 175 10.02 0.17 -11.17
N CYS A 176 9.67 0.28 -9.89
CA CYS A 176 8.70 1.26 -9.41
C CYS A 176 9.33 2.59 -8.96
N MET A 177 10.43 2.56 -8.20
CA MET A 177 11.04 3.77 -7.63
C MET A 177 11.47 4.82 -8.68
N PRO A 178 12.04 4.47 -9.86
CA PRO A 178 12.36 5.46 -10.88
C PRO A 178 11.14 6.22 -11.44
N LYS A 179 9.92 5.77 -11.15
CA LYS A 179 8.69 6.47 -11.53
C LYS A 179 8.33 7.61 -10.57
N LEU A 180 8.96 7.67 -9.39
CA LEU A 180 8.74 8.76 -8.43
C LEU A 180 9.31 10.07 -8.98
N LYS A 181 8.47 11.10 -9.06
CA LYS A 181 8.89 12.49 -9.27
C LYS A 181 9.58 12.98 -8.01
N LEU A 182 10.72 13.64 -8.17
CA LEU A 182 11.46 14.24 -7.07
C LEU A 182 11.23 15.77 -7.04
N PRO A 183 10.95 16.37 -5.86
CA PRO A 183 10.68 15.70 -4.61
C PRO A 183 9.31 15.00 -4.60
N GLY A 184 9.18 13.90 -3.86
CA GLY A 184 7.95 13.10 -3.80
C GLY A 184 7.85 12.26 -2.52
N PHE A 185 6.75 11.54 -2.38
CA PHE A 185 6.45 10.70 -1.21
C PHE A 185 6.42 9.21 -1.56
N VAL A 186 6.92 8.38 -0.65
CA VAL A 186 6.67 6.94 -0.63
C VAL A 186 5.95 6.59 0.67
N THR A 187 4.84 5.88 0.59
CA THR A 187 4.17 5.27 1.74
C THR A 187 4.45 3.78 1.74
N THR A 188 4.97 3.25 2.85
CA THR A 188 5.37 1.84 2.96
C THR A 188 5.23 1.31 4.39
N SER A 189 5.25 -0.01 4.58
CA SER A 189 5.31 -0.59 5.94
C SER A 189 6.67 -0.36 6.58
N SER A 190 6.73 -0.43 7.90
CA SER A 190 7.96 -0.19 8.66
C SER A 190 9.06 -1.20 8.32
N GLU A 191 8.64 -2.42 8.03
CA GLU A 191 9.45 -3.57 7.63
C GLU A 191 10.01 -3.43 6.21
N GLU A 192 9.35 -2.63 5.37
CA GLU A 192 9.72 -2.42 3.97
C GLU A 192 10.57 -1.17 3.73
N VAL A 193 10.68 -0.28 4.72
CA VAL A 193 11.47 0.97 4.65
C VAL A 193 12.90 0.72 4.14
N ILE A 194 13.51 -0.39 4.55
CA ILE A 194 14.89 -0.72 4.20
C ILE A 194 15.09 -0.87 2.69
N TRP A 195 14.08 -1.31 1.95
CA TRP A 195 14.14 -1.46 0.50
C TRP A 195 14.11 -0.12 -0.22
N ILE A 196 13.34 0.83 0.31
CA ILE A 196 13.29 2.21 -0.20
C ILE A 196 14.60 2.92 0.12
N ALA A 197 15.12 2.73 1.33
CA ALA A 197 16.41 3.26 1.77
C ALA A 197 17.58 2.72 0.92
N ASP A 198 17.64 1.41 0.68
CA ASP A 198 18.65 0.78 -0.19
C ASP A 198 18.62 1.41 -1.59
N TRP A 199 17.44 1.54 -2.19
CA TRP A 199 17.32 2.17 -3.50
C TRP A 199 17.83 3.62 -3.48
N CYS A 200 17.45 4.40 -2.48
CA CYS A 200 17.87 5.79 -2.33
C CYS A 200 19.40 5.90 -2.17
N HIS A 201 20.03 5.06 -1.35
CA HIS A 201 21.48 5.03 -1.17
C HIS A 201 22.20 4.68 -2.48
N ARG A 202 21.77 3.63 -3.18
CA ARG A 202 22.39 3.23 -4.46
C ARG A 202 22.28 4.30 -5.54
N HIS A 203 21.23 5.12 -5.51
CA HIS A 203 20.99 6.19 -6.49
C HIS A 203 21.40 7.57 -5.97
N LYS A 204 22.02 7.67 -4.79
CA LYS A 204 22.43 8.94 -4.15
C LYS A 204 21.28 9.95 -4.03
N VAL A 205 20.06 9.47 -3.77
CA VAL A 205 18.87 10.31 -3.59
C VAL A 205 18.63 10.51 -2.09
N PRO A 206 18.56 11.76 -1.60
CA PRO A 206 18.27 12.01 -0.20
C PRO A 206 16.84 11.57 0.16
N TYR A 207 16.66 11.03 1.35
CA TYR A 207 15.33 10.66 1.86
C TYR A 207 15.22 10.93 3.36
N ARG A 208 13.98 11.05 3.84
CA ARG A 208 13.66 11.18 5.26
C ARG A 208 12.42 10.37 5.58
N VAL A 209 12.58 9.40 6.47
CA VAL A 209 11.48 8.60 7.03
C VAL A 209 10.81 9.40 8.14
N ASP A 210 9.50 9.58 8.07
CA ASP A 210 8.75 10.21 9.15
C ASP A 210 8.76 9.28 10.38
N ARG A 211 9.07 9.83 11.56
CA ARG A 211 9.11 9.09 12.82
C ARG A 211 7.75 8.49 13.24
N LYS A 212 6.66 9.05 12.70
CA LYS A 212 5.32 8.65 13.07
C LYS A 212 4.86 7.51 12.17
N GLN A 213 4.47 6.42 12.81
CA GLN A 213 3.85 5.26 12.18
C GLN A 213 2.33 5.25 12.44
N TYR A 214 1.62 4.50 11.60
CA TYR A 214 0.18 4.37 11.67
C TYR A 214 -0.20 2.89 11.60
N ALA A 215 -0.97 2.43 12.58
CA ALA A 215 -1.44 1.04 12.59
C ALA A 215 -2.37 0.76 11.40
N THR A 216 -2.22 -0.44 10.83
CA THR A 216 -3.15 -1.02 9.87
C THR A 216 -3.89 -2.19 10.51
N ALA A 217 -4.92 -2.71 9.85
CA ALA A 217 -5.78 -3.74 10.44
C ALA A 217 -5.63 -5.12 9.81
N LEU A 218 -5.27 -5.18 8.52
CA LEU A 218 -5.30 -6.43 7.77
C LEU A 218 -4.18 -7.36 8.28
N VAL A 219 -2.93 -7.03 7.95
CA VAL A 219 -1.73 -7.71 8.47
C VAL A 219 -1.28 -7.12 9.81
N GLY A 220 -1.53 -5.83 10.04
CA GLY A 220 -1.16 -5.14 11.28
C GLY A 220 0.14 -4.35 11.18
N ASP A 221 0.88 -4.48 10.09
CA ASP A 221 2.12 -3.76 9.82
C ASP A 221 1.89 -2.24 9.90
N PRO A 222 2.66 -1.52 10.75
CA PRO A 222 2.57 -0.08 10.83
C PRO A 222 3.12 0.57 9.56
N VAL A 223 2.35 1.49 8.98
CA VAL A 223 2.79 2.25 7.80
C VAL A 223 3.43 3.57 8.18
N CYS A 224 4.42 3.99 7.40
CA CYS A 224 5.06 5.29 7.54
C CYS A 224 5.20 6.00 6.18
N PHE A 225 5.58 7.27 6.23
CA PHE A 225 5.77 8.10 5.06
C PHE A 225 7.24 8.47 4.90
N ILE A 226 7.75 8.41 3.68
CA ILE A 226 9.13 8.74 3.34
C ILE A 226 9.10 9.89 2.34
N LYS A 227 9.72 11.01 2.70
CA LYS A 227 10.04 12.07 1.74
C LYS A 227 11.28 11.69 0.97
N VAL A 228 11.25 11.76 -0.35
CA VAL A 228 12.39 11.41 -1.23
C VAL A 228 12.70 12.58 -2.15
N GLY A 229 13.99 12.86 -2.36
CA GLY A 229 14.47 13.94 -3.22
C GLY A 229 14.47 15.33 -2.58
N ARG A 230 14.12 15.44 -1.28
CA ARG A 230 14.28 16.69 -0.51
C ARG A 230 14.77 16.36 0.90
N THR A 231 15.98 16.79 1.23
CA THR A 231 16.42 17.00 2.61
C THR A 231 16.23 18.47 2.92
N GLU A 232 15.09 18.84 3.52
CA GLU A 232 15.08 20.11 4.22
C GLU A 232 15.84 19.93 5.53
N ARG A 233 16.80 20.84 5.74
CA ARG A 233 17.40 21.17 7.04
C ARG A 233 16.30 21.43 8.07
#